data_AF-A0A947CWT5-F1
#
_entry.id   AF-A0A947CWT5-F1
#
_cell.length_a   1.000
_cell.length_b   1.000
_cell.length_c   1.000
_cell.angle_alpha   90.00
_cell.angle_beta   90.00
_cell.angle_gamma   90.00
#
_symmetry.space_group_name_H-M   'P 1'
#
loop_
_entity.id
_entity.type
_entity.pdbx_description
1 polymer ?
#
loop_
_entity_poly.entity_id
_entity_poly.type
_entity_poly.pdbx_seq_one_letter_code
_entity_poly.pdbx_strand_id
1 'polypeptide(L)'
;MYADRLVHLRKSRGLTQQEIADKLKISRSTYAQYELGRRRPDYETLLGLANIFNVSIDYLLGRTDDPQPPSSAQTPEKRSDSSPPSRPKDPYQQMIDEAIEQLEPEERRIIEKIRSMPDLDLQFKDFEADPVQNLRDLVKIWRLLHPEDFENGGVKK
;
A
#
# COMPACT_ATOMS: atom_id res chain seq x y z
N MET A 1 16.57 -23.07 14.64
CA MET A 1 15.39 -23.39 13.80
C MET A 1 14.35 -22.26 13.92
N TYR A 2 13.35 -22.17 13.04
CA TYR A 2 12.29 -21.12 13.07
C TYR A 2 11.68 -20.94 14.47
N ALA A 3 11.38 -22.04 15.15
CA ALA A 3 10.81 -22.06 16.50
C ALA A 3 11.69 -21.32 17.53
N ASP A 4 13.00 -21.51 17.48
CA ASP A 4 13.96 -20.82 18.36
C ASP A 4 13.98 -19.30 18.09
N ARG A 5 13.81 -18.89 16.83
CA ARG A 5 13.74 -17.46 16.46
C ARG A 5 12.50 -16.80 17.02
N LEU A 6 11.35 -17.47 17.01
CA LEU A 6 10.14 -16.95 17.65
C LEU A 6 10.33 -16.70 19.14
N VAL A 7 10.90 -17.69 19.85
CA VAL A 7 11.17 -17.57 21.29
C VAL A 7 12.13 -16.40 21.56
N HIS A 8 13.17 -16.26 20.72
CA HIS A 8 14.14 -15.18 20.84
C HIS A 8 13.49 -13.80 20.62
N LEU A 9 12.73 -13.63 19.53
CA LEU A 9 12.05 -12.38 19.17
C LEU A 9 11.01 -11.96 20.21
N ARG A 10 10.28 -12.94 20.76
CA ARG A 10 9.31 -12.66 21.82
C ARG A 10 10.01 -12.18 23.09
N LYS A 11 11.07 -12.88 23.52
CA LYS A 11 11.83 -12.53 24.73
C LYS A 11 12.56 -11.19 24.57
N SER A 12 13.13 -10.89 23.41
CA SER A 12 13.83 -9.63 23.17
C SER A 12 12.90 -8.41 23.23
N ARG A 13 11.59 -8.61 22.97
CA ARG A 13 10.56 -7.59 23.11
C ARG A 13 9.83 -7.59 24.45
N GLY A 14 10.19 -8.48 25.37
CA GLY A 14 9.52 -8.59 26.67
C GLY A 14 8.06 -9.04 26.60
N LEU A 15 7.65 -9.68 25.49
CA LEU A 15 6.28 -10.09 25.27
C LEU A 15 6.00 -11.49 25.85
N THR A 16 4.79 -11.70 26.33
CA THR A 16 4.26 -12.98 26.77
C THR A 16 3.67 -13.76 25.59
N GLN A 17 3.55 -15.08 25.74
CA GLN A 17 2.87 -15.91 24.73
C GLN A 17 1.40 -15.53 24.55
N GLN A 18 0.77 -15.02 25.60
CA GLN A 18 -0.62 -14.58 25.56
C GLN A 18 -0.76 -13.32 24.71
N GLU A 19 0.10 -12.31 24.91
CA GLU A 19 0.05 -11.07 24.14
C GLU A 19 0.26 -11.28 22.63
N ILE A 20 1.14 -12.20 22.24
CA ILE A 20 1.31 -12.54 20.82
C ILE A 20 0.06 -13.25 20.28
N ALA A 21 -0.50 -14.19 21.04
CA ALA A 21 -1.70 -14.91 20.65
C ALA A 21 -2.90 -13.97 20.49
N ASP A 22 -3.05 -12.99 21.38
CA ASP A 22 -4.10 -11.97 21.33
C ASP A 22 -3.95 -11.08 20.09
N LYS A 23 -2.73 -10.63 19.79
CA LYS A 23 -2.43 -9.86 18.56
C LYS A 23 -2.73 -10.63 17.28
N LEU A 24 -2.54 -11.94 17.29
CA LEU A 24 -2.81 -12.84 16.16
C LEU A 24 -4.24 -13.37 16.14
N LYS A 25 -5.06 -13.08 17.16
CA LYS A 25 -6.42 -13.62 17.34
C LYS A 25 -6.46 -15.17 17.31
N ILE A 26 -5.45 -15.81 17.89
CA ILE A 26 -5.36 -17.28 18.03
C ILE A 26 -5.31 -17.68 19.51
N SER A 27 -5.47 -18.97 19.79
CA SER A 27 -5.30 -19.46 21.15
C SER A 27 -3.83 -19.41 21.59
N ARG A 28 -3.58 -19.13 22.88
CA ARG A 28 -2.24 -19.21 23.48
C ARG A 28 -1.58 -20.57 23.23
N SER A 29 -2.36 -21.65 23.32
CA SER A 29 -1.89 -23.02 23.06
C SER A 29 -1.41 -23.19 21.61
N THR A 30 -2.10 -22.57 20.66
CA THR A 30 -1.69 -22.57 19.24
C THR A 30 -0.34 -21.88 19.08
N TYR A 31 -0.17 -20.69 19.66
CA TYR A 31 1.11 -19.96 19.60
C TYR A 31 2.24 -20.73 20.27
N ALA A 32 2.00 -21.34 21.44
CA ALA A 32 2.98 -22.18 22.12
C ALA A 32 3.42 -23.38 21.26
N GLN A 33 2.53 -23.98 20.47
CA GLN A 33 2.90 -25.05 19.53
C GLN A 33 3.82 -24.57 18.40
N TYR A 34 3.75 -23.29 18.00
CA TYR A 34 4.68 -22.69 17.03
C TYR A 34 6.08 -22.53 17.64
N GLU A 35 6.17 -22.01 18.86
CA GLU A 35 7.45 -21.88 19.60
C GLU A 35 8.10 -23.24 19.92
N LEU A 36 7.30 -24.30 20.02
CA LEU A 36 7.78 -25.67 20.20
C LEU A 36 8.10 -26.38 18.88
N GLY A 37 7.82 -25.75 17.73
CA GLY A 37 7.98 -26.36 16.40
C GLY A 37 7.05 -27.53 16.10
N ARG A 38 6.02 -27.77 16.94
CA ARG A 38 5.05 -28.87 16.78
C ARG A 38 3.99 -28.57 15.72
N ARG A 39 3.77 -27.29 15.44
CA ARG A 39 2.82 -26.82 14.43
C ARG A 39 3.50 -25.74 13.60
N ARG A 40 3.11 -25.64 12.32
CA ARG A 40 3.51 -24.52 11.47
C ARG A 40 2.39 -23.48 11.40
N PRO A 41 2.72 -22.17 11.46
CA PRO A 41 1.74 -21.13 11.16
C PRO A 41 1.29 -21.22 9.71
N ASP A 42 0.06 -20.78 9.44
CA ASP A 42 -0.38 -20.52 8.08
C ASP A 42 0.20 -19.19 7.56
N TYR A 43 -0.10 -18.87 6.30
CA TYR A 43 0.41 -17.68 5.63
C TYR A 43 0.02 -16.38 6.36
N GLU A 44 -1.25 -16.24 6.75
CA GLU A 44 -1.77 -15.07 7.47
C GLU A 44 -1.09 -14.89 8.83
N THR A 45 -0.94 -15.97 9.60
CA THR A 45 -0.25 -15.93 10.89
C THR A 45 1.23 -15.57 10.70
N LEU A 46 1.87 -16.07 9.65
CA LEU A 46 3.27 -15.77 9.34
C LEU A 46 3.48 -14.28 9.03
N LEU A 47 2.59 -13.68 8.23
CA LEU A 47 2.55 -12.24 7.98
C LEU A 47 2.31 -11.45 9.28
N GLY A 48 1.35 -11.89 10.09
CA GLY A 48 1.06 -11.27 11.39
C GLY A 48 2.29 -11.27 12.31
N LEU A 49 3.01 -12.40 12.38
CA LEU A 49 4.24 -12.53 13.16
C LEU A 49 5.35 -11.62 12.64
N ALA A 50 5.52 -11.55 11.31
CA ALA A 50 6.49 -10.67 10.68
C ALA A 50 6.23 -9.20 11.03
N ASN A 51 4.96 -8.79 11.00
CA ASN A 51 4.54 -7.43 11.36
C ASN A 51 4.71 -7.13 12.86
N ILE A 52 4.28 -8.04 13.74
CA ILE A 52 4.42 -7.88 15.21
C ILE A 52 5.89 -7.73 15.58
N PHE A 53 6.75 -8.50 14.92
CA PHE A 53 8.18 -8.49 15.17
C PHE A 53 8.97 -7.56 14.25
N ASN A 54 8.32 -6.77 13.39
CA ASN A 54 8.95 -5.90 12.41
C ASN A 54 10.18 -6.54 11.74
N VAL A 55 10.01 -7.78 11.26
CA VAL A 55 11.05 -8.56 10.58
C VAL A 55 10.52 -9.16 9.29
N SER A 56 11.41 -9.60 8.42
CA SER A 56 11.04 -10.33 7.21
C SER A 56 10.52 -11.74 7.51
N ILE A 57 9.63 -12.24 6.65
CA ILE A 57 9.23 -13.65 6.68
C ILE A 57 10.44 -14.57 6.46
N ASP A 58 11.35 -14.19 5.55
CA ASP A 58 12.56 -14.96 5.29
C ASP A 58 13.45 -15.07 6.54
N TYR A 59 13.52 -14.01 7.34
CA TYR A 59 14.19 -14.05 8.64
C TYR A 59 13.49 -14.98 9.61
N LEU A 60 12.16 -14.92 9.72
CA LEU A 60 11.42 -15.84 10.60
C LEU A 60 11.72 -17.29 10.22
N LEU A 61 11.57 -17.61 8.94
CA LEU A 61 11.78 -18.96 8.37
C LEU A 61 13.24 -19.42 8.39
N GLY A 62 14.18 -18.55 8.74
CA GLY A 62 15.61 -18.88 8.79
C GLY A 62 16.27 -19.02 7.43
N ARG A 63 15.72 -18.35 6.41
CA ARG A 63 16.31 -18.27 5.06
C ARG A 63 17.36 -17.15 4.95
N THR A 64 17.33 -16.20 5.89
CA THR A 64 18.32 -15.13 6.04
C THR A 64 18.57 -14.86 7.53
N ASP A 65 19.76 -14.37 7.87
CA ASP A 65 20.06 -13.84 9.21
C ASP A 65 19.82 -12.32 9.30
N ASP A 66 19.50 -11.68 8.19
CA ASP A 66 19.08 -10.28 8.16
C ASP A 66 17.60 -10.16 8.55
N PRO A 67 17.26 -9.53 9.69
CA PRO A 67 15.89 -9.35 10.11
C PRO A 67 15.12 -8.37 9.23
N GLN A 68 15.78 -7.54 8.43
CA GLN A 68 15.11 -6.55 7.61
C GLN A 68 14.35 -7.22 6.45
N PRO A 69 13.12 -6.79 6.16
CA PRO A 69 12.51 -7.09 4.87
C PRO A 69 13.44 -6.61 3.76
N PRO A 70 13.57 -7.34 2.63
CA PRO A 70 14.30 -6.83 1.49
C PRO A 70 13.78 -5.42 1.20
N SER A 71 14.70 -4.46 1.13
CA SER A 71 14.50 -3.00 1.14
C SER A 71 13.60 -2.44 0.02
N SER A 72 12.85 -3.27 -0.70
CA SER A 72 11.91 -2.90 -1.76
C SER A 72 10.46 -2.75 -1.31
N ALA A 73 10.09 -3.13 -0.08
CA ALA A 73 8.74 -2.94 0.46
C ALA A 73 8.65 -1.69 1.35
N GLN A 74 8.93 -0.52 0.76
CA GLN A 74 8.45 0.74 1.31
C GLN A 74 6.94 0.78 1.06
N THR A 75 6.14 0.51 2.10
CA THR A 75 4.74 0.91 2.13
C THR A 75 4.72 2.46 2.14
N PRO A 76 3.91 3.12 1.30
CA PRO A 76 3.97 4.56 1.14
C PRO A 76 3.18 5.21 2.27
N GLU A 77 3.82 5.52 3.39
CA GLU A 77 3.29 6.55 4.29
C GLU A 77 4.39 7.51 4.73
N LYS A 78 4.26 8.72 4.18
CA LYS A 78 4.64 10.02 4.76
C LYS A 78 6.01 10.09 5.41
N ARG A 79 6.98 10.61 4.66
CA ARG A 79 7.89 11.66 5.14
C ARG A 79 8.35 12.53 3.96
N SER A 80 8.04 13.80 4.11
CA SER A 80 8.50 14.94 3.32
C SER A 80 10.02 15.01 3.19
N ASP A 81 10.46 15.60 2.08
CA ASP A 81 11.80 16.11 1.78
C ASP A 81 12.96 15.11 1.70
N SER A 82 13.14 14.55 0.51
CA SER A 82 14.33 14.77 -0.34
C SER A 82 14.28 13.73 -1.47
N SER A 83 14.17 14.20 -2.71
CA SER A 83 14.13 13.35 -3.90
C SER A 83 15.29 12.34 -3.96
N PRO A 84 15.01 11.03 -4.13
CA PRO A 84 15.98 10.08 -4.68
C PRO A 84 15.69 9.82 -6.17
N PRO A 85 16.71 9.44 -6.97
CA PRO A 85 16.65 9.47 -8.43
C PRO A 85 15.62 8.47 -8.98
N SER A 86 14.97 8.89 -10.07
CA SER A 86 13.89 8.23 -10.79
C SER A 86 14.02 6.71 -10.88
N ARG A 87 13.22 6.01 -10.06
CA ARG A 87 12.80 4.63 -10.34
C ARG A 87 12.08 4.64 -11.70
N PRO A 88 12.24 3.64 -12.59
CA PRO A 88 11.39 3.57 -13.78
C PRO A 88 9.95 3.62 -13.30
N LYS A 89 9.20 4.64 -13.77
CA LYS A 89 7.80 4.84 -13.41
C LYS A 89 7.07 3.52 -13.67
N ASP A 90 6.19 3.12 -12.74
CA ASP A 90 5.31 1.96 -12.92
C ASP A 90 4.71 2.02 -14.34
N PRO A 91 4.76 0.94 -15.15
CA PRO A 91 4.26 0.95 -16.53
C PRO A 91 2.84 1.50 -16.65
N TYR A 92 1.99 1.26 -15.65
CA TYR A 92 0.65 1.82 -15.60
C TYR A 92 0.67 3.33 -15.36
N GLN A 93 1.53 3.80 -14.44
CA GLN A 93 1.68 5.23 -14.18
C GLN A 93 2.24 5.98 -15.40
N GLN A 94 3.14 5.35 -16.16
CA GLN A 94 3.62 5.91 -17.44
C GLN A 94 2.47 6.07 -18.44
N MET A 95 1.67 5.02 -18.62
CA MET A 95 0.52 5.05 -19.54
C MET A 95 -0.53 6.10 -19.13
N ILE A 96 -0.79 6.27 -17.83
CA ILE A 96 -1.71 7.30 -17.34
C ILE A 96 -1.14 8.71 -17.52
N ASP A 97 0.14 8.92 -17.21
CA ASP A 97 0.78 10.23 -17.40
C ASP A 97 0.80 10.63 -18.89
N GLU A 98 1.11 9.69 -19.80
CA GLU A 98 1.04 9.89 -21.25
C GLU A 98 -0.39 10.16 -21.73
N ALA A 99 -1.39 9.49 -21.15
CA ALA A 99 -2.79 9.73 -21.47
C ALA A 99 -3.24 11.14 -21.03
N ILE A 100 -2.79 11.62 -19.86
CA ILE A 100 -3.04 12.99 -19.41
C ILE A 100 -2.40 14.00 -20.38
N GLU A 101 -1.23 13.68 -20.93
CA GLU A 101 -0.57 14.50 -21.95
C GLU A 101 -1.31 14.54 -23.30
N GLN A 102 -2.32 13.71 -23.53
CA GLN A 102 -3.17 13.74 -24.72
C GLN A 102 -4.50 14.49 -24.49
N LEU A 103 -4.81 14.87 -23.25
CA LEU A 103 -6.01 15.63 -22.91
C LEU A 103 -5.85 17.12 -23.21
N GLU A 104 -6.98 17.81 -23.40
CA GLU A 104 -7.01 19.26 -23.56
C GLU A 104 -6.54 19.96 -22.27
N PRO A 105 -5.93 21.16 -22.35
CA PRO A 105 -5.41 21.86 -21.17
C PRO A 105 -6.44 22.07 -20.05
N GLU A 106 -7.73 22.24 -20.40
CA GLU A 106 -8.81 22.34 -19.44
C GLU A 106 -9.13 21.02 -18.74
N GLU A 107 -9.10 19.90 -19.47
CA GLU A 107 -9.33 18.57 -18.93
C GLU A 107 -8.21 18.18 -17.96
N ARG A 108 -6.96 18.51 -18.30
CA ARG A 108 -5.80 18.28 -17.41
C ARG A 108 -5.93 19.01 -16.08
N ARG A 109 -6.40 20.26 -16.09
CA ARG A 109 -6.63 21.03 -14.86
C ARG A 109 -7.61 20.33 -13.93
N ILE A 110 -8.66 19.72 -14.49
CA ILE A 110 -9.67 18.98 -13.73
C ILE A 110 -9.05 17.71 -13.16
N ILE A 111 -8.31 16.94 -13.97
CA ILE A 111 -7.62 15.73 -13.52
C ILE A 111 -6.59 16.05 -12.42
N GLU A 112 -5.85 17.16 -12.52
CA GLU A 112 -4.92 17.60 -11.47
C GLU A 112 -5.65 18.01 -10.18
N LYS A 113 -6.81 18.67 -10.30
CA LYS A 113 -7.66 18.98 -9.14
C LYS A 113 -8.17 17.69 -8.47
N ILE A 114 -8.60 16.72 -9.27
CA ILE A 114 -9.02 15.40 -8.81
C ILE A 114 -7.87 14.67 -8.10
N ARG A 115 -6.67 14.66 -8.69
CA ARG A 115 -5.46 14.05 -8.10
C ARG A 115 -5.05 14.69 -6.77
N SER A 116 -5.36 15.96 -6.56
CA SER A 116 -5.07 16.66 -5.31
C SER A 116 -6.00 16.28 -4.15
N MET A 117 -7.06 15.51 -4.41
CA MET A 117 -8.00 15.05 -3.38
C MET A 117 -7.60 13.67 -2.83
N PRO A 118 -7.35 13.55 -1.52
CA PRO A 118 -6.78 12.33 -0.91
C PRO A 118 -7.71 11.10 -0.94
N ASP A 119 -9.00 11.26 -1.24
CA ASP A 119 -9.98 10.17 -1.26
C ASP A 119 -10.17 9.50 -2.63
N LEU A 120 -9.55 10.01 -3.71
CA LEU A 120 -9.73 9.51 -5.09
C LEU A 120 -8.54 8.69 -5.62
N ASP A 121 -7.81 8.03 -4.72
CA ASP A 121 -6.74 7.07 -5.06
C ASP A 121 -7.32 5.68 -5.47
N LEU A 122 -8.65 5.54 -5.42
CA LEU A 122 -9.35 4.28 -5.67
C LEU A 122 -9.87 4.20 -7.10
N GLN A 123 -9.25 3.27 -7.85
CA GLN A 123 -9.71 2.62 -9.09
C GLN A 123 -9.06 3.03 -10.43
N PHE A 124 -7.76 3.32 -10.46
CA PHE A 124 -6.99 3.23 -11.71
C PHE A 124 -6.65 1.79 -12.13
N LYS A 125 -7.09 0.77 -11.36
CA LYS A 125 -6.86 -0.65 -11.67
C LYS A 125 -7.78 -1.22 -12.76
N ASP A 126 -8.89 -0.56 -13.09
CA ASP A 126 -9.83 -1.03 -14.12
C ASP A 126 -9.63 -0.38 -15.49
N PHE A 127 -8.56 0.42 -15.66
CA PHE A 127 -8.27 1.19 -16.89
C PHE A 127 -7.58 0.34 -17.99
N GLU A 128 -7.90 -0.95 -18.10
CA GLU A 128 -7.11 -1.90 -18.90
C GLU A 128 -7.24 -1.74 -20.44
N ALA A 129 -8.20 -0.95 -20.96
CA ALA A 129 -8.49 -0.89 -22.39
C ALA A 129 -8.19 0.45 -23.11
N ASP A 130 -8.53 1.62 -22.52
CA ASP A 130 -8.28 2.96 -23.10
C ASP A 130 -8.14 4.02 -22.00
N PRO A 131 -6.91 4.38 -21.60
CA PRO A 131 -6.67 5.29 -20.49
C PRO A 131 -7.10 6.74 -20.79
N VAL A 132 -7.06 7.18 -22.05
CA VAL A 132 -7.45 8.55 -22.43
C VAL A 132 -8.96 8.71 -22.32
N GLN A 133 -9.71 7.74 -22.85
CA GLN A 133 -11.17 7.79 -22.81
C GLN A 133 -11.69 7.72 -21.37
N ASN A 134 -11.09 6.86 -20.54
CA ASN A 134 -11.49 6.75 -19.15
C ASN A 134 -11.20 8.04 -18.35
N LEU A 135 -10.09 8.73 -18.61
CA LEU A 135 -9.82 10.04 -18.00
C LEU A 135 -10.85 11.10 -18.45
N ARG A 136 -11.24 11.08 -19.73
CA ARG A 136 -12.31 11.96 -20.22
C ARG A 136 -13.64 11.67 -19.54
N ASP A 137 -13.95 10.42 -19.29
CA ASP A 137 -15.18 10.04 -18.60
C ASP A 137 -15.17 10.47 -17.13
N LEU A 138 -14.01 10.39 -16.45
CA LEU A 138 -13.83 11.01 -15.13
C LEU A 138 -14.04 12.54 -15.18
N VAL A 139 -13.49 13.23 -16.18
CA VAL A 139 -13.72 14.67 -16.36
C VAL A 139 -15.19 14.99 -16.58
N LYS A 140 -15.92 14.19 -17.38
CA LYS A 140 -17.36 14.36 -17.57
C LYS A 140 -18.14 14.17 -16.27
N ILE A 141 -17.82 13.13 -15.51
CA ILE A 141 -18.46 12.85 -14.20
C ILE A 141 -18.19 14.01 -13.24
N TRP A 142 -16.94 14.49 -13.17
CA TRP A 142 -16.57 15.63 -12.34
C TRP A 142 -17.33 16.89 -12.71
N ARG A 143 -17.47 17.19 -14.00
CA ARG A 143 -18.28 18.33 -14.49
C ARG A 143 -19.75 18.23 -14.08
N LEU A 144 -20.30 17.02 -14.03
CA LEU A 144 -21.70 16.81 -13.59
C LEU A 144 -21.87 17.01 -12.08
N LEU A 145 -20.88 16.63 -11.28
CA LEU A 145 -20.93 16.72 -9.82
C LEU A 145 -20.56 18.12 -9.30
N HIS A 146 -19.74 18.86 -10.06
CA HIS A 146 -19.24 20.20 -9.70
C HIS A 146 -19.48 21.23 -10.81
N PRO A 147 -20.74 21.54 -11.16
CA PRO A 147 -21.05 22.55 -12.17
C PRO A 147 -20.55 23.95 -11.78
N GLU A 148 -20.48 24.27 -10.48
CA GLU A 148 -20.02 25.56 -9.96
C GLU A 148 -18.57 25.90 -10.30
N ASP A 149 -17.73 24.89 -10.55
CA ASP A 149 -16.32 25.07 -10.93
C ASP A 149 -16.18 25.64 -12.36
N PHE A 150 -17.25 25.62 -13.16
CA PHE A 150 -17.25 25.98 -14.58
C PHE A 150 -18.15 27.18 -14.91
N GLU A 151 -19.00 27.65 -13.99
CA GLU A 151 -19.94 28.76 -14.24
C GLU A 151 -19.35 30.18 -14.08
N ASN A 152 -18.07 30.34 -13.72
CA ASN A 152 -17.43 31.66 -13.74
C ASN A 152 -16.79 31.96 -15.10
N GLY A 153 -17.63 32.02 -16.13
CA GLY A 153 -17.23 32.26 -17.52
C GLY A 153 -18.34 32.86 -18.39
N GLY A 154 -19.03 33.90 -17.90
CA GLY A 154 -20.03 34.69 -18.64
C GLY A 154 -21.46 34.43 -18.12
N VAL A 155 -22.26 35.41 -17.71
CA VAL A 155 -22.54 36.70 -18.34
C VAL A 155 -22.90 37.71 -17.24
N LYS A 156 -22.12 38.80 -17.11
CA LYS A 156 -22.66 40.02 -16.51
C LYS A 156 -23.63 40.62 -17.53
N LYS A 157 -24.93 40.55 -17.24
CA LYS A 157 -25.92 41.46 -17.83
C LYS A 157 -25.78 42.84 -17.23
#